data_AF-A0A510THV4-F1
#
_entry.id   AF-A0A510THV4-F1
#
_cell.length_a   1.000
_cell.length_b   1.000
_cell.length_c   1.000
_cell.angle_alpha   90.00
_cell.angle_beta   90.00
_cell.angle_gamma   90.00
#
_symmetry.space_group_name_H-M   'P 1'
#
loop_
_entity.id
_entity.type
_entity.pdbx_description
1 polymer ?
#
loop_
_entity_poly.entity_id
_entity_poly.type
_entity_poly.pdbx_seq_one_letter_code
_entity_poly.pdbx_strand_id
1 'polypeptide(L)'
;MASADHLCVFSTAGTDKNLAAYADILRPLGRLVAIDDFGPVEIGLLKSKSISFHWEFMFTRSLHQTPDQAVQRHILNQIARLVDAGIITTTATTDLGTINAEHLREAHRMLESGRTIGKITMTGF
;
A
#
# COMPACT_ATOMS: atom_id res chain seq x y z
N MET A 1 -17.49 23.32 -7.54
CA MET A 1 -17.15 21.88 -7.41
C MET A 1 -16.97 21.59 -5.93
N ALA A 2 -17.71 20.64 -5.38
CA ALA A 2 -17.61 20.30 -3.96
C ALA A 2 -16.22 19.70 -3.70
N SER A 3 -15.34 20.46 -3.03
CA SER A 3 -14.12 19.91 -2.44
C SER A 3 -14.55 18.77 -1.54
N ALA A 4 -14.10 17.55 -1.83
CA ALA A 4 -14.28 16.46 -0.88
C ALA A 4 -13.55 16.81 0.42
N ASP A 5 -14.14 16.52 1.58
CA ASP A 5 -13.58 16.85 2.90
C ASP A 5 -12.62 15.74 3.38
N HIS A 6 -11.82 15.18 2.48
CA HIS A 6 -10.94 14.06 2.84
C HIS A 6 -9.80 14.56 3.73
N LEU A 7 -9.72 13.99 4.93
CA LEU A 7 -8.59 14.21 5.83
C LEU A 7 -7.33 13.45 5.39
N CYS A 8 -7.49 12.31 4.70
CA CYS A 8 -6.39 11.45 4.31
C CYS A 8 -6.62 10.82 2.92
N VAL A 9 -5.57 10.73 2.13
CA VAL A 9 -5.48 9.94 0.89
C VAL A 9 -4.35 8.93 1.05
N PHE A 10 -4.62 7.67 0.70
CA PHE A 10 -3.62 6.59 0.66
C PHE A 10 -3.47 6.13 -0.79
N SER A 11 -2.32 6.39 -1.38
CA SER A 11 -2.01 6.04 -2.76
C SER A 11 -1.18 4.76 -2.82
N THR A 12 -1.64 3.81 -3.64
CA THR A 12 -0.99 2.50 -3.81
C THR A 12 -0.33 2.33 -5.17
N ALA A 13 -0.58 3.22 -6.12
CA ALA A 13 0.00 3.20 -7.46
C ALA A 13 -0.24 4.52 -8.21
N GLY A 14 0.74 4.97 -8.99
CA GLY A 14 0.64 6.14 -9.86
C GLY A 14 0.52 7.44 -9.10
N THR A 15 1.20 7.56 -7.94
CA THR A 15 1.16 8.77 -7.12
C THR A 15 1.62 10.00 -7.89
N ASP A 16 2.64 9.86 -8.73
CA ASP A 16 3.16 10.90 -9.62
C ASP A 16 2.10 11.49 -10.56
N LYS A 17 1.29 10.62 -11.18
CA LYS A 17 0.23 10.99 -12.13
C LYS A 17 -0.96 11.66 -11.44
N ASN A 18 -1.19 11.36 -10.17
CA ASN A 18 -2.39 11.77 -9.45
C ASN A 18 -2.14 12.87 -8.41
N LEU A 19 -0.90 13.34 -8.24
CA LEU A 19 -0.55 14.30 -7.19
C LEU A 19 -1.39 15.59 -7.22
N ALA A 20 -1.65 16.12 -8.41
CA ALA A 20 -2.50 17.31 -8.58
C ALA A 20 -3.95 17.05 -8.14
N ALA A 21 -4.50 15.88 -8.47
CA ALA A 21 -5.84 15.49 -8.03
C ALA A 21 -5.89 15.32 -6.51
N TYR A 22 -4.86 14.72 -5.90
CA TYR A 22 -4.76 14.60 -4.44
C TYR A 22 -4.71 15.97 -3.76
N ALA A 23 -3.93 16.91 -4.31
CA ALA A 23 -3.89 18.29 -3.81
C ALA A 23 -5.26 18.98 -3.88
N ASP A 24 -6.07 18.69 -4.90
CA ASP A 24 -7.41 19.26 -5.07
C ASP A 24 -8.46 18.64 -4.11
N ILE A 25 -8.48 17.32 -3.94
CA ILE A 25 -9.49 16.63 -3.12
C ILE A 25 -9.19 16.63 -1.62
N LEU A 26 -7.94 16.87 -1.22
CA LEU A 26 -7.60 16.97 0.20
C LEU A 26 -8.02 18.34 0.72
N ARG A 27 -8.55 18.36 1.95
CA ARG A 27 -8.80 19.60 2.68
C ARG A 27 -7.48 20.24 3.13
N PRO A 28 -7.45 21.54 3.49
CA PRO A 28 -6.32 22.13 4.20
C PRO A 28 -5.90 21.31 5.43
N LEU A 29 -4.60 21.11 5.62
CA LEU A 29 -4.00 20.25 6.64
C LEU A 29 -4.32 18.74 6.47
N GLY A 30 -4.68 18.34 5.25
CA GLY A 30 -4.84 16.94 4.88
C GLY A 30 -3.52 16.16 4.85
N ARG A 31 -3.62 14.84 4.74
CA ARG A 31 -2.47 13.92 4.73
C ARG A 31 -2.48 13.05 3.49
N LEU A 32 -1.35 13.01 2.78
CA LEU A 32 -1.11 12.08 1.68
C LEU A 32 -0.11 11.03 2.15
N VAL A 33 -0.42 9.76 1.97
CA VAL A 33 0.47 8.63 2.21
C VAL A 33 0.67 7.88 0.89
N ALA A 34 1.91 7.51 0.56
CA ALA A 34 2.24 6.72 -0.64
C ALA A 34 3.10 5.49 -0.28
N ILE A 35 2.92 4.42 -1.04
CA ILE A 35 3.68 3.15 -0.94
C ILE A 35 4.30 2.69 -2.27
N ASP A 36 4.01 3.38 -3.37
CA ASP A 36 4.58 3.09 -4.70
C ASP A 36 5.87 3.87 -4.94
N ASP A 37 6.70 3.35 -5.84
CA ASP A 37 7.92 4.02 -6.29
C ASP A 37 7.65 4.89 -7.52
N PHE A 38 8.17 6.11 -7.50
CA PHE A 38 8.05 7.05 -8.62
C PHE A 38 9.22 8.02 -8.66
N GLY A 39 9.39 8.69 -9.81
CA GLY A 39 10.43 9.69 -10.03
C GLY A 39 10.15 11.03 -9.33
N PRO A 40 10.89 12.09 -9.71
CA PRO A 40 10.64 13.43 -9.19
C PRO A 40 9.18 13.88 -9.43
N VAL A 41 8.57 14.50 -8.42
CA VAL A 41 7.21 15.06 -8.47
C VAL A 41 7.20 16.51 -8.01
N GLU A 42 6.23 17.29 -8.48
CA GLU A 42 6.04 18.69 -8.08
C GLU A 42 5.40 18.79 -6.68
N ILE A 43 6.19 18.54 -5.63
CA ILE A 43 5.70 18.58 -4.24
C ILE A 43 5.09 19.93 -3.83
N GLY A 44 5.44 20.99 -4.56
CA GLY A 44 4.87 22.34 -4.40
C GLY A 44 3.35 22.38 -4.52
N LEU A 45 2.74 21.44 -5.24
CA LEU A 45 1.28 21.30 -5.36
C LEU A 45 0.58 21.13 -4.01
N LEU A 46 1.27 20.57 -3.01
CA LEU A 46 0.72 20.33 -1.66
C LEU A 46 0.75 21.56 -0.75
N LYS A 47 1.48 22.61 -1.14
CA LYS A 47 1.84 23.73 -0.25
C LYS A 47 0.67 24.63 0.12
N SER A 48 -0.19 24.98 -0.83
CA SER A 48 -1.30 25.94 -0.62
C SER A 48 -2.27 25.48 0.46
N LYS A 49 -2.43 24.17 0.61
CA LYS A 49 -3.27 23.52 1.62
C LYS A 49 -2.48 22.96 2.80
N SER A 50 -1.16 23.18 2.86
CA SER A 50 -0.29 22.63 3.91
C SER A 50 -0.50 21.13 4.12
N ILE A 51 -0.64 20.39 3.02
CA ILE A 51 -0.84 18.93 3.06
C ILE A 51 0.48 18.27 3.47
N SER A 52 0.43 17.35 4.43
CA SER A 52 1.58 16.53 4.79
C SER A 52 1.74 15.38 3.80
N PHE A 53 2.99 15.06 3.46
CA PHE A 53 3.33 13.89 2.68
C PHE A 53 4.04 12.88 3.59
N HIS A 54 3.58 11.63 3.58
CA HIS A 54 4.14 10.52 4.34
C HIS A 54 4.54 9.40 3.41
N TRP A 55 5.77 8.93 3.56
CA TRP A 55 6.19 7.64 3.01
C TRP A 55 5.80 6.55 3.99
N GLU A 56 5.09 5.53 3.50
CA GLU A 56 4.95 4.29 4.25
C GLU A 56 5.83 3.22 3.59
N PHE A 57 6.80 2.74 4.35
CA PHE A 57 7.68 1.66 3.92
C PHE A 57 7.75 0.63 5.04
N MET A 58 6.98 -0.45 4.90
CA MET A 58 6.80 -1.48 5.90
C MET A 58 8.09 -2.19 6.36
N PHE A 59 9.20 -2.11 5.61
CA PHE A 59 10.50 -2.67 6.00
C PHE A 59 11.33 -1.72 6.88
N THR A 60 10.96 -0.44 7.02
CA THR A 60 11.72 0.56 7.79
C THR A 60 12.07 0.06 9.19
N ARG A 61 11.07 -0.45 9.92
CA ARG A 61 11.26 -0.96 11.29
C ARG A 61 12.25 -2.12 11.36
N SER A 62 12.14 -3.09 10.46
CA SER A 62 12.97 -4.30 10.47
C SER A 62 14.39 -4.04 9.94
N LEU A 63 14.52 -3.21 8.89
CA LEU A 63 15.81 -2.85 8.32
C LEU A 63 16.66 -2.01 9.28
N HIS A 64 16.03 -1.09 10.01
CA HIS A 64 16.72 -0.21 10.95
C HIS A 64 16.63 -0.68 12.41
N GLN A 65 15.99 -1.82 12.67
CA GLN A 65 15.81 -2.40 14.01
C GLN A 65 15.30 -1.36 15.02
N THR A 66 14.26 -0.62 14.64
CA THR A 66 13.76 0.48 15.46
C THR A 66 13.27 -0.04 16.81
N PRO A 67 13.30 0.79 17.88
CA PRO A 67 12.85 0.36 19.21
C PRO A 67 11.41 -0.20 19.24
N ASP A 68 10.56 0.23 18.29
CA ASP A 68 9.17 -0.17 18.15
C ASP A 68 8.93 -1.30 17.13
N GLN A 69 9.95 -2.05 16.71
CA GLN A 69 9.80 -3.14 15.72
C GLN A 69 8.72 -4.18 16.09
N ALA A 70 8.45 -4.37 17.39
CA ALA A 70 7.42 -5.27 17.89
C ALA A 70 5.98 -4.90 17.46
N VAL A 71 5.76 -3.66 16.99
CA VAL A 71 4.46 -3.19 16.48
C VAL A 71 3.96 -4.06 15.33
N GLN A 72 4.84 -4.54 14.44
CA GLN A 72 4.44 -5.42 13.32
C GLN A 72 3.77 -6.70 13.83
N ARG A 73 4.35 -7.34 14.85
CA ARG A 73 3.75 -8.53 15.48
C ARG A 73 2.38 -8.20 16.09
N HIS A 74 2.24 -7.05 16.73
CA HIS A 74 0.96 -6.64 17.31
C HIS A 74 -0.13 -6.49 16.24
N ILE A 75 0.20 -5.82 15.13
CA ILE A 75 -0.70 -5.64 13.99
C ILE A 75 -1.09 -6.99 13.39
N LEU A 76 -0.14 -7.88 13.12
CA LEU A 76 -0.44 -9.20 12.55
C LEU A 76 -1.33 -10.06 13.48
N ASN A 77 -1.10 -9.99 14.79
CA ASN A 77 -1.96 -10.67 15.77
C ASN A 77 -3.39 -10.08 15.81
N GLN A 78 -3.54 -8.77 15.60
CA GLN A 78 -4.85 -8.13 15.47
C GLN A 78 -5.56 -8.60 14.19
N ILE A 79 -4.85 -8.62 13.06
CA ILE A 79 -5.39 -9.11 11.79
C ILE A 79 -5.85 -10.56 11.92
N ALA A 80 -5.05 -11.44 12.53
CA ALA A 80 -5.43 -12.84 12.76
C ALA A 80 -6.76 -12.96 13.53
N ARG A 81 -6.91 -12.22 14.64
CA ARG A 81 -8.18 -12.19 15.40
C ARG A 81 -9.37 -11.68 14.58
N LEU A 82 -9.15 -10.68 13.73
CA LEU A 82 -10.20 -10.13 12.87
C LEU A 82 -10.58 -11.10 11.74
N VAL A 83 -9.64 -11.92 11.26
CA VAL A 83 -9.89 -13.00 10.32
C VAL A 83 -10.70 -14.11 10.99
N ASP A 84 -10.31 -14.56 12.18
CA ASP A 84 -11.04 -15.58 12.93
C ASP A 84 -12.48 -15.13 13.27
N ALA A 85 -12.66 -13.83 13.51
CA ALA A 85 -13.98 -13.21 13.74
C ALA A 85 -14.80 -12.99 12.45
N GLY A 86 -14.26 -13.29 11.27
CA GLY A 86 -14.91 -13.07 9.97
C GLY A 86 -15.05 -11.60 9.55
N ILE A 87 -14.38 -10.67 10.22
CA ILE A 87 -14.41 -9.23 9.90
C ILE A 87 -13.49 -8.94 8.71
N ILE A 88 -12.34 -9.61 8.64
CA ILE A 88 -11.41 -9.54 7.51
C ILE A 88 -11.44 -10.88 6.78
N THR A 89 -11.60 -10.85 5.46
CA THR A 89 -11.53 -12.04 4.61
C THR A 89 -10.25 -12.04 3.79
N THR A 90 -9.82 -13.22 3.35
CA THR A 90 -8.65 -13.35 2.46
C THR A 90 -8.83 -12.57 1.17
N THR A 91 -7.73 -12.03 0.65
CA THR A 91 -7.63 -11.42 -0.68
C THR A 91 -6.93 -12.34 -1.69
N ALA A 92 -6.68 -13.60 -1.33
CA ALA A 92 -6.12 -14.58 -2.25
C ALA A 92 -7.13 -14.90 -3.35
N THR A 93 -6.72 -14.73 -4.60
CA THR A 93 -7.59 -14.86 -5.79
C THR A 93 -7.01 -15.80 -6.83
N THR A 94 -5.72 -16.13 -6.73
CA THR A 94 -5.03 -17.03 -7.65
C THR A 94 -4.07 -17.91 -6.86
N ASP A 95 -4.21 -19.22 -6.98
CA ASP A 95 -3.26 -20.20 -6.44
C ASP A 95 -2.51 -20.86 -7.60
N LEU A 96 -1.19 -20.72 -7.65
CA LEU A 96 -0.35 -21.35 -8.67
C LEU A 96 0.17 -22.73 -8.22
N GLY A 97 -0.22 -23.22 -7.04
CA GLY A 97 0.18 -24.54 -6.54
C GLY A 97 1.59 -24.56 -5.95
N THR A 98 2.36 -25.62 -6.26
CA THR A 98 3.64 -25.91 -5.59
C THR A 98 4.67 -24.80 -5.77
N ILE A 99 5.46 -24.52 -4.74
CA ILE A 99 6.57 -23.57 -4.87
C ILE A 99 7.68 -24.17 -5.71
N ASN A 100 7.79 -23.71 -6.95
CA ASN A 100 8.87 -24.04 -7.87
C ASN A 100 9.24 -22.82 -8.75
N ALA A 101 10.35 -22.94 -9.49
CA ALA A 101 10.85 -21.84 -10.31
C ALA A 101 9.94 -21.48 -11.50
N GLU A 102 9.12 -22.42 -11.99
CA GLU A 102 8.17 -22.17 -13.07
C GLU A 102 7.03 -21.27 -12.58
N HIS A 103 6.37 -21.66 -11.49
CA HIS A 103 5.27 -20.93 -10.88
C HIS A 103 5.72 -19.56 -10.34
N LEU A 104 6.94 -19.43 -9.82
CA LEU A 104 7.49 -18.13 -9.41
C LEU A 104 7.63 -17.17 -10.59
N ARG A 105 8.14 -17.64 -11.74
CA ARG A 105 8.24 -16.79 -12.95
C ARG A 105 6.87 -16.36 -13.45
N GLU A 106 5.89 -17.26 -13.39
CA GLU A 106 4.52 -16.93 -13.77
C GLU A 106 3.90 -15.90 -12.82
N ALA A 107 4.08 -16.05 -11.51
CA ALA A 107 3.63 -15.06 -10.52
C ALA A 107 4.22 -13.67 -10.80
N HIS A 108 5.52 -13.59 -11.09
CA HIS A 108 6.19 -12.35 -11.48
C HIS A 108 5.58 -11.74 -12.75
N ARG A 109 5.43 -12.52 -13.82
CA ARG A 109 4.82 -12.08 -15.09
C ARG A 109 3.41 -11.49 -14.86
N MET A 110 2.61 -12.13 -14.01
CA MET A 110 1.26 -11.66 -13.66
C MET A 110 1.28 -10.35 -12.86
N LEU A 111 2.16 -10.23 -11.85
CA LEU A 111 2.29 -9.02 -11.04
C LEU A 111 2.79 -7.83 -11.85
N GLU A 112 3.84 -8.04 -12.65
CA GLU A 112 4.45 -7.01 -13.52
C GLU A 112 3.49 -6.51 -14.60
N SER A 113 2.47 -7.30 -14.97
CA SER A 113 1.42 -6.83 -15.89
C SER A 113 0.57 -5.69 -15.32
N GLY A 114 0.56 -5.50 -13.99
CA GLY A 114 -0.26 -4.49 -13.31
C GLY A 114 -1.77 -4.75 -13.34
N ARG A 115 -2.21 -5.94 -13.78
CA ARG A 115 -3.63 -6.30 -13.96
C ARG A 115 -4.16 -7.30 -12.94
N THR A 116 -3.31 -7.74 -12.02
CA THR A 116 -3.68 -8.72 -10.99
C THR A 116 -4.66 -8.10 -9.99
N ILE A 117 -5.79 -8.75 -9.77
CA ILE A 117 -6.78 -8.40 -8.74
C ILE A 117 -6.56 -9.34 -7.55
N GLY A 118 -6.30 -8.80 -6.37
CA GLY A 118 -6.05 -9.60 -5.16
C GLY A 118 -4.60 -10.07 -5.03
N LYS A 119 -4.40 -11.28 -4.50
CA LYS A 119 -3.09 -11.87 -4.21
C LYS A 119 -2.92 -13.22 -4.90
N ILE A 120 -1.74 -13.42 -5.48
CA ILE A 120 -1.27 -14.71 -5.98
C ILE A 120 -0.61 -15.46 -4.81
N THR A 121 -0.98 -16.72 -4.62
CA THR A 121 -0.46 -17.61 -3.58
C THR A 121 0.14 -18.86 -4.18
N MET A 122 1.05 -19.48 -3.43
CA MET A 122 1.72 -20.74 -3.75
C MET A 122 1.94 -21.49 -2.43
N THR A 123 1.87 -22.82 -2.43
CA THR A 123 1.98 -23.63 -1.20
C THR A 123 2.75 -24.93 -1.42
N GLY A 124 3.48 -25.39 -0.40
CA GLY A 124 4.32 -26.61 -0.50
C GLY A 124 5.58 -26.41 -1.35
N PHE A 125 6.50 -27.36 -1.33
CA PHE A 125 7.76 -27.36 -2.09
C PHE A 125 8.20 -28.78 -2.45
#